data_AF-D3BTT7-F1
#
_entry.id   AF-D3BTT7-F1
#
_cell.length_a   1.000
_cell.length_b   1.000
_cell.length_c   1.000
_cell.angle_alpha   90.00
_cell.angle_beta   90.00
_cell.angle_gamma   90.00
#
_symmetry.space_group_name_H-M   'P 1'
#
loop_
_entity.id
_entity.type
_entity.pdbx_description
1 polymer ?
#
loop_
_entity_poly.entity_id
_entity_poly.type
_entity_poly.pdbx_seq_one_letter_code
_entity_poly.pdbx_strand_id
1 'polypeptide(L)'
;MNINNNIQDLPYLLISKILSFKELTVLDSICFSLTSKKLYNNRDKYLIFNDHQLTHAKAQLIYNRSNHVTLRSYTKQFQQISDIQSCKLLICDHQTSLKKEYTNLYDYTIDITNMKNTDNLSEKIPLNVKCIHVLNWSDDCIFNISDSSISELFIVTGNKLKIISGSLPNTLEKITIYNRLNDYVLPNSVRTMKFDCRNQQFISGLFPQSLESLELAMHLHPLVENSLPNLKSLHLSSYNPTSIVNIGNLPTSLQTLVFEYGYFGRIENISAISQFQRLTTIEGCRLEWVASLPPSVTSLKFSACFQDTNNIEPGVIPSTITNLYFADIGKVKLQSGSIPSSVRKLTILGYKYDLEAGVIPIGVKEFYILLRSAIFTVECIPSTVESLKITIFLNCHRFKSVDLHSLPSIKKLSLGIRNTKISKFPPNLESLKFKLSGDAELLYSSLPSTLKELTLIYTKLIIDSWNVGAHHQPKRLIMKVDSFYFNENRLEDLPISVEIVKISNAEFRRCNSSCLFIGHNREYPVNGGFIESTEQLRDLLYYKVLERNINNHLISSFIT
;
A
#
# COMPACT_ATOMS: atom_id res chain seq x y z
N MET A 1 42.60 -27.37 1.06
CA MET A 1 41.73 -28.30 0.29
C MET A 1 41.14 -27.52 -0.87
N ASN A 2 41.48 -27.93 -2.08
CA ASN A 2 40.95 -27.37 -3.32
C ASN A 2 39.52 -27.91 -3.50
N ILE A 3 38.50 -27.11 -3.21
CA ILE A 3 37.13 -27.45 -3.59
C ILE A 3 36.85 -26.71 -4.89
N ASN A 4 36.85 -27.47 -5.99
CA ASN A 4 36.35 -27.06 -7.30
C ASN A 4 34.84 -26.79 -7.23
N ASN A 5 34.41 -25.74 -6.53
CA ASN A 5 33.05 -25.23 -6.61
C ASN A 5 32.98 -24.30 -7.81
N ASN A 6 33.02 -24.89 -9.01
CA ASN A 6 32.81 -24.15 -10.23
C ASN A 6 31.32 -23.76 -10.29
N ILE A 7 31.02 -22.51 -9.96
CA ILE A 7 29.66 -21.92 -9.99
C ILE A 7 28.93 -22.17 -11.32
N GLN A 8 29.67 -22.49 -12.38
CA GLN A 8 29.21 -22.78 -13.73
C GLN A 8 28.40 -24.09 -13.85
N ASP A 9 28.45 -24.95 -12.85
CA ASP A 9 27.72 -26.23 -12.81
C ASP A 9 26.45 -26.18 -11.93
N LEU A 10 26.18 -25.05 -11.27
CA LEU A 10 24.97 -24.87 -10.47
C LEU A 10 23.72 -24.75 -11.37
N PRO A 11 22.59 -25.38 -11.00
CA PRO A 11 21.33 -25.20 -11.69
C PRO A 11 20.86 -23.74 -11.68
N TYR A 12 20.34 -23.25 -12.81
CA TYR A 12 19.86 -21.86 -12.95
C TYR A 12 18.84 -21.46 -11.88
N LEU A 13 18.00 -22.40 -11.44
CA LEU A 13 17.01 -22.16 -10.38
C LEU A 13 17.66 -21.86 -9.02
N LEU A 14 18.81 -22.49 -8.74
CA LEU A 14 19.58 -22.25 -7.52
C LEU A 14 20.29 -20.90 -7.60
N ILE A 15 20.89 -20.57 -8.75
CA ILE A 15 21.51 -19.25 -9.00
C ILE A 15 20.47 -18.13 -8.86
N SER A 16 19.29 -18.30 -9.46
CA SER A 16 18.18 -17.36 -9.33
C SER A 16 17.72 -17.22 -7.87
N LYS A 17 17.57 -18.33 -7.14
CA LYS A 17 17.24 -18.29 -5.71
C LYS A 17 18.29 -17.53 -4.91
N ILE A 18 19.57 -17.82 -5.13
CA ILE A 18 20.69 -17.10 -4.51
C ILE A 18 20.55 -15.60 -4.82
N LEU A 19 20.43 -15.19 -6.09
CA LEU A 19 20.28 -13.77 -6.44
C LEU A 19 18.99 -13.11 -5.90
N SER A 20 17.95 -13.89 -5.61
CA SER A 20 16.67 -13.41 -5.07
C SER A 20 16.59 -13.36 -3.54
N PHE A 21 17.60 -13.87 -2.83
CA PHE A 21 17.62 -13.87 -1.36
C PHE A 21 17.76 -12.43 -0.85
N LYS A 22 16.72 -11.93 -0.17
CA LYS A 22 16.70 -10.60 0.46
C LYS A 22 17.79 -10.39 1.52
N GLU A 23 18.39 -11.49 2.02
CA GLU A 23 19.45 -11.51 3.03
C GLU A 23 20.87 -11.54 2.43
N LEU A 24 21.03 -11.53 1.09
CA LEU A 24 22.33 -11.22 0.47
C LEU A 24 22.61 -9.72 0.56
N THR A 25 22.76 -9.26 1.80
CA THR A 25 23.47 -8.05 2.14
C THR A 25 24.96 -8.31 1.90
N VAL A 26 25.39 -8.06 0.65
CA VAL A 26 26.71 -7.54 0.26
C VAL A 26 27.85 -7.87 1.25
N LEU A 27 28.44 -9.07 1.15
CA LEU A 27 29.91 -9.13 1.16
C LEU A 27 30.31 -8.50 -0.17
N ASP A 28 31.10 -7.42 -0.11
CA ASP A 28 31.66 -6.63 -1.21
C ASP A 28 31.00 -6.87 -2.56
N SER A 29 30.13 -5.93 -2.97
CA SER A 29 29.46 -5.85 -4.28
C SER A 29 29.84 -7.00 -5.20
N ILE A 30 29.03 -8.07 -5.24
CA ILE A 30 29.27 -9.17 -6.18
C ILE A 30 29.12 -8.58 -7.58
N CYS A 31 30.23 -8.09 -8.11
CA CYS A 31 30.38 -7.73 -9.49
C CYS A 31 30.44 -9.07 -10.21
N PHE A 32 29.31 -9.52 -10.75
CA PHE A 32 29.35 -10.51 -11.81
C PHE A 32 29.97 -9.85 -13.03
N SER A 33 31.30 -9.78 -13.06
CA SER A 33 31.98 -9.82 -14.33
C SER A 33 31.66 -11.21 -14.88
N LEU A 34 30.77 -11.27 -15.87
CA LEU A 34 30.41 -12.50 -16.57
C LEU A 34 31.59 -12.92 -17.45
N THR A 35 32.73 -13.21 -16.82
CA THR A 35 33.97 -13.67 -17.46
C THR A 35 33.80 -15.09 -18.02
N SER A 36 32.86 -15.86 -17.47
CA SER A 36 32.43 -17.14 -18.06
C SER A 36 31.48 -16.89 -19.22
N LYS A 37 31.91 -17.31 -20.42
CA LYS A 37 31.09 -17.30 -21.65
C LYS A 37 29.76 -18.04 -21.47
N LYS A 38 29.72 -19.11 -20.67
CA LYS A 38 28.50 -19.90 -20.40
C LYS A 38 27.49 -19.11 -19.56
N LEU A 39 27.95 -18.46 -18.48
CA LEU A 39 27.11 -17.60 -17.65
C LEU A 39 26.65 -16.38 -18.46
N TYR A 40 27.57 -15.69 -19.13
CA TYR A 40 27.20 -14.57 -20.00
C TYR A 40 26.13 -14.96 -21.02
N ASN A 41 26.27 -16.10 -21.71
CA ASN A 41 25.29 -16.54 -22.69
C ASN A 41 23.92 -16.95 -22.10
N ASN A 42 23.85 -17.28 -20.81
CA ASN A 42 22.62 -17.71 -20.13
C ASN A 42 22.08 -16.69 -19.11
N ARG A 43 22.67 -15.51 -19.03
CA ARG A 43 22.36 -14.46 -18.05
C ARG A 43 20.88 -14.08 -17.94
N ASP A 44 20.13 -14.17 -19.04
CA ASP A 44 18.70 -13.85 -19.10
C ASP A 44 17.83 -14.79 -18.25
N LYS A 45 18.38 -15.93 -17.80
CA LYS A 45 17.67 -16.89 -16.94
C LYS A 45 17.74 -16.55 -15.45
N TYR A 46 18.57 -15.59 -15.04
CA TYR A 46 18.82 -15.30 -13.64
C TYR A 46 19.15 -13.83 -13.30
N LEU A 47 19.40 -12.96 -14.29
CA LEU A 47 19.45 -11.51 -14.14
C LEU A 47 18.20 -10.89 -14.76
N ILE A 48 17.31 -10.37 -13.91
CA ILE A 48 16.03 -9.75 -14.29
C ILE A 48 16.00 -8.33 -13.70
N PHE A 49 15.60 -7.34 -14.49
CA PHE A 49 15.42 -5.97 -13.99
C PHE A 49 14.15 -5.87 -13.12
N ASN A 50 14.23 -5.10 -12.04
CA ASN A 50 13.08 -4.84 -11.18
C ASN A 50 12.05 -3.96 -11.93
N ASP A 51 10.80 -4.40 -11.95
CA ASP A 51 9.82 -4.18 -13.03
C ASP A 51 8.78 -3.07 -12.75
N HIS A 52 8.66 -2.59 -11.51
CA HIS A 52 7.57 -1.70 -11.09
C HIS A 52 7.72 -0.21 -11.47
N GLN A 53 8.88 0.25 -11.96
CA GLN A 53 9.19 1.70 -12.03
C GLN A 53 9.67 2.20 -13.41
N LEU A 54 9.96 1.30 -14.34
CA LEU A 54 10.59 1.62 -15.62
C LEU A 54 9.60 1.42 -16.77
N THR A 55 8.83 2.43 -17.20
CA THR A 55 7.87 2.25 -18.32
C THR A 55 8.56 1.85 -19.64
N HIS A 56 7.85 1.24 -20.58
CA HIS A 56 8.42 0.81 -21.87
C HIS A 56 9.08 1.98 -22.62
N ALA A 57 8.42 3.14 -22.65
CA ALA A 57 8.99 4.34 -23.26
C ALA A 57 10.29 4.78 -22.58
N LYS A 58 10.39 4.65 -21.24
CA LYS A 58 11.62 4.96 -20.48
C LYS A 58 12.71 3.92 -20.74
N ALA A 59 12.36 2.64 -20.81
CA ALA A 59 13.28 1.56 -21.14
C ALA A 59 13.88 1.75 -22.55
N GLN A 60 13.04 2.10 -23.54
CA GLN A 60 13.50 2.43 -24.89
C GLN A 60 14.34 3.71 -24.92
N LEU A 61 13.97 4.75 -24.16
CA LEU A 61 14.78 5.96 -24.05
C LEU A 61 16.16 5.68 -23.46
N ILE A 62 16.27 4.83 -22.43
CA ILE A 62 17.55 4.43 -21.84
C ILE A 62 18.37 3.60 -22.84
N TYR A 63 17.73 2.65 -23.52
CA TYR A 63 18.36 1.82 -24.53
C TYR A 63 18.90 2.67 -25.70
N ASN A 64 18.11 3.65 -26.17
CA ASN A 64 18.43 4.46 -27.35
C ASN A 64 19.27 5.72 -27.07
N ARG A 65 19.19 6.35 -25.89
CA ARG A 65 19.93 7.59 -25.56
C ARG A 65 21.31 7.36 -24.97
N SER A 66 21.72 6.11 -24.74
CA SER A 66 23.05 5.79 -24.20
C SER A 66 24.14 5.94 -25.26
N ASN A 67 24.38 7.17 -25.75
CA ASN A 67 25.47 7.48 -26.68
C ASN A 67 26.88 7.21 -26.09
N HIS A 68 26.98 6.84 -24.80
CA HIS A 68 28.24 6.53 -24.11
C HIS A 68 28.33 5.12 -23.51
N VAL A 69 27.24 4.33 -23.46
CA VAL A 69 27.27 2.94 -22.96
C VAL A 69 26.20 2.10 -23.65
N THR A 70 26.53 1.42 -24.75
CA THR A 70 25.57 0.50 -25.36
C THR A 70 25.44 -0.77 -24.52
N LEU A 71 24.38 -0.89 -23.72
CA LEU A 71 24.05 -2.10 -22.94
C LEU A 71 23.54 -3.25 -23.84
N ARG A 72 24.25 -3.57 -24.92
CA ARG A 72 23.91 -4.66 -25.88
C ARG A 72 23.86 -6.01 -25.19
N SER A 73 24.66 -6.17 -24.13
CA SER A 73 24.61 -7.32 -23.25
C SER A 73 23.26 -7.46 -22.55
N TYR A 74 22.40 -6.46 -22.45
CA TYR A 74 21.11 -6.60 -21.76
C TYR A 74 19.90 -6.49 -22.70
N THR A 75 20.12 -6.56 -24.02
CA THR A 75 19.05 -6.40 -25.02
C THR A 75 17.88 -7.37 -24.80
N LYS A 76 18.16 -8.63 -24.40
CA LYS A 76 17.12 -9.62 -24.12
C LYS A 76 16.32 -9.30 -22.85
N GLN A 77 16.95 -8.78 -21.79
CA GLN A 77 16.23 -8.32 -20.61
C GLN A 77 15.40 -7.07 -20.89
N PHE A 78 15.89 -6.13 -21.70
CA PHE A 78 15.10 -4.97 -22.14
C PHE A 78 13.93 -5.37 -23.05
N GLN A 79 14.11 -6.39 -23.91
CA GLN A 79 13.03 -7.02 -24.66
C GLN A 79 12.03 -7.74 -23.74
N GLN A 80 12.50 -8.43 -22.69
CA GLN A 80 11.63 -9.04 -21.69
C GLN A 80 10.86 -8.01 -20.86
N ILE A 81 11.45 -6.86 -20.53
CA ILE A 81 10.71 -5.74 -19.91
C ILE A 81 9.59 -5.27 -20.85
N SER A 82 9.87 -5.16 -22.16
CA SER A 82 8.84 -4.80 -23.14
C SER A 82 7.75 -5.86 -23.33
N ASP A 83 8.06 -7.14 -23.07
CA ASP A 83 7.12 -8.26 -23.16
C ASP A 83 6.32 -8.48 -21.84
N ILE A 84 6.91 -8.16 -20.67
CA ILE A 84 6.32 -8.34 -19.33
C ILE A 84 5.50 -7.11 -18.92
N GLN A 85 5.87 -5.91 -19.37
CA GLN A 85 5.07 -4.70 -19.10
C GLN A 85 3.95 -4.59 -20.11
N SER A 86 2.74 -4.86 -19.65
CA SER A 86 1.55 -4.33 -20.29
C SER A 86 1.68 -2.81 -20.42
N CYS A 87 1.94 -2.33 -21.63
CA CYS A 87 2.02 -0.90 -21.89
C CYS A 87 0.67 -0.24 -21.58
N LYS A 88 0.71 1.00 -21.12
CA LYS A 88 -0.49 1.81 -20.88
C LYS A 88 -0.73 2.74 -22.06
N LEU A 89 -1.94 2.72 -22.58
CA LEU A 89 -2.38 3.58 -23.67
C LEU A 89 -3.40 4.58 -23.16
N LEU A 90 -3.18 5.86 -23.45
CA LEU A 90 -4.16 6.91 -23.29
C LEU A 90 -4.89 7.14 -24.62
N ILE A 91 -6.22 7.16 -24.58
CA ILE A 91 -7.07 7.58 -25.69
C ILE A 91 -7.79 8.85 -25.24
N CYS A 92 -7.57 9.97 -25.93
CA CYS A 92 -8.12 11.26 -25.52
C CYS A 92 -8.29 12.27 -26.67
N ASP A 93 -8.99 13.36 -26.39
CA ASP A 93 -9.09 14.51 -27.30
C ASP A 93 -7.77 15.31 -27.43
N HIS A 94 -7.72 16.20 -28.40
CA HIS A 94 -6.53 17.00 -28.72
C HIS A 94 -6.10 17.90 -27.55
N GLN A 95 -7.05 18.48 -26.83
CA GLN A 95 -6.72 19.34 -25.69
C GLN A 95 -6.03 18.56 -24.58
N THR A 96 -6.43 17.31 -24.34
CA THR A 96 -5.80 16.44 -23.34
C THR A 96 -4.46 15.90 -23.83
N SER A 97 -4.33 15.58 -25.12
CA SER A 97 -3.08 15.05 -25.70
C SER A 97 -1.92 16.05 -25.60
N LEU A 98 -2.20 17.36 -25.65
CA LEU A 98 -1.20 18.43 -25.50
C LEU A 98 -0.71 18.63 -24.05
N LYS A 99 -1.45 18.15 -23.05
CA LYS A 99 -1.10 18.34 -21.63
C LYS A 99 -0.10 17.28 -21.17
N LYS A 100 1.19 17.66 -21.16
CA LYS A 100 2.31 16.78 -20.76
C LYS A 100 2.16 16.17 -19.36
N GLU A 101 1.45 16.84 -18.46
CA GLU A 101 1.16 16.31 -17.11
C GLU A 101 0.38 14.98 -17.15
N TYR A 102 -0.49 14.79 -18.16
CA TYR A 102 -1.26 13.57 -18.35
C TYR A 102 -0.53 12.57 -19.25
N THR A 103 0.00 13.00 -20.39
CA THR A 103 0.58 12.10 -21.38
C THR A 103 1.88 11.44 -20.94
N ASN A 104 2.68 12.08 -20.07
CA ASN A 104 3.92 11.51 -19.52
C ASN A 104 3.69 10.27 -18.61
N LEU A 105 2.44 9.97 -18.26
CA LEU A 105 2.06 8.82 -17.44
C LEU A 105 1.77 7.55 -18.27
N TYR A 106 1.74 7.66 -19.60
CA TYR A 106 1.36 6.59 -20.52
C TYR A 106 2.48 6.29 -21.52
N ASP A 107 2.54 5.06 -22.03
CA ASP A 107 3.51 4.63 -23.03
C ASP A 107 3.09 5.04 -24.44
N TYR A 108 1.79 5.03 -24.69
CA TYR A 108 1.18 5.40 -25.96
C TYR A 108 0.07 6.42 -25.74
N THR A 109 -0.16 7.27 -26.73
CA THR A 109 -1.31 8.19 -26.75
C THR A 109 -1.92 8.18 -28.14
N ILE A 110 -3.24 7.98 -28.21
CA ILE A 110 -4.04 8.12 -29.42
C ILE A 110 -4.91 9.36 -29.24
N ASP A 111 -4.68 10.34 -30.13
CA ASP A 111 -5.53 11.51 -30.26
C ASP A 111 -6.68 11.18 -31.21
N ILE A 112 -7.91 11.22 -30.70
CA ILE A 112 -9.11 10.83 -31.46
C ILE A 112 -9.73 11.99 -32.26
N THR A 113 -9.19 13.20 -32.18
CA THR A 113 -9.85 14.42 -32.70
C THR A 113 -10.01 14.43 -34.22
N ASN A 114 -9.15 13.70 -34.94
CA ASN A 114 -9.23 13.54 -36.39
C ASN A 114 -9.73 12.15 -36.81
N MET A 115 -10.16 11.30 -35.88
CA MET A 115 -10.70 9.99 -36.21
C MET A 115 -12.09 10.12 -36.82
N LYS A 116 -12.35 9.33 -37.86
CA LYS A 116 -13.67 9.19 -38.46
C LYS A 116 -14.33 7.91 -37.94
N ASN A 117 -15.66 7.83 -38.02
CA ASN A 117 -16.43 6.62 -37.68
C ASN A 117 -16.01 5.35 -38.44
N THR A 118 -15.34 5.49 -39.59
CA THR A 118 -14.82 4.37 -40.39
C THR A 118 -13.48 3.83 -39.89
N ASP A 119 -12.80 4.54 -38.99
CA ASP A 119 -11.48 4.13 -38.52
C ASP A 119 -11.59 2.98 -37.51
N ASN A 120 -10.81 1.92 -37.72
CA ASN A 120 -10.72 0.81 -36.78
C ASN A 120 -9.78 1.19 -35.62
N LEU A 121 -10.35 1.45 -34.43
CA LEU A 121 -9.56 1.77 -33.24
C LEU A 121 -8.69 0.59 -32.77
N SER A 122 -9.15 -0.65 -32.96
CA SER A 122 -8.39 -1.86 -32.59
C SER A 122 -7.04 -1.94 -33.30
N GLU A 123 -6.98 -1.59 -34.58
CA GLU A 123 -5.74 -1.60 -35.37
C GLU A 123 -4.72 -0.54 -34.92
N LYS A 124 -5.19 0.53 -34.28
CA LYS A 124 -4.33 1.59 -33.74
C LYS A 124 -3.78 1.25 -32.36
N ILE A 125 -4.28 0.19 -31.70
CA ILE A 125 -3.81 -0.25 -30.39
C ILE A 125 -2.57 -1.16 -30.57
N PRO A 126 -1.40 -0.77 -30.04
CA PRO A 126 -0.21 -1.62 -30.11
C PRO A 126 -0.41 -2.96 -29.39
N LEU A 127 0.11 -4.05 -29.97
CA LEU A 127 -0.08 -5.42 -29.47
C LEU A 127 0.40 -5.67 -28.03
N ASN A 128 1.36 -4.87 -27.56
CA ASN A 128 1.93 -4.93 -26.20
C ASN A 128 1.13 -4.13 -25.15
N VAL A 129 0.06 -3.43 -25.55
CA VAL A 129 -0.82 -2.72 -24.60
C VAL A 129 -1.75 -3.71 -23.92
N LYS A 130 -1.81 -3.69 -22.58
CA LYS A 130 -2.88 -4.40 -21.82
C LYS A 130 -3.79 -3.49 -21.00
N CYS A 131 -3.45 -2.21 -20.87
CA CYS A 131 -4.22 -1.26 -20.07
C CYS A 131 -4.54 -0.03 -20.92
N ILE A 132 -5.83 0.28 -21.03
CA ILE A 132 -6.30 1.47 -21.76
C ILE A 132 -6.99 2.42 -20.81
N HIS A 133 -6.63 3.70 -20.89
CA HIS A 133 -7.34 4.79 -20.24
C HIS A 133 -8.01 5.66 -21.31
N VAL A 134 -9.30 5.90 -21.18
CA VAL A 134 -10.09 6.73 -22.09
C VAL A 134 -10.55 7.96 -21.35
N LEU A 135 -10.09 9.14 -21.79
CA LEU A 135 -10.41 10.44 -21.21
C LEU A 135 -11.03 11.34 -22.28
N ASN A 136 -12.05 12.14 -21.93
CA ASN A 136 -12.61 13.19 -22.81
C ASN A 136 -12.96 12.69 -24.23
N TRP A 137 -13.92 11.76 -24.33
CA TRP A 137 -14.37 11.19 -25.60
C TRP A 137 -15.24 12.16 -26.41
N SER A 138 -15.10 12.15 -27.75
CA SER A 138 -15.97 12.87 -28.69
C SER A 138 -17.02 11.94 -29.30
N ASP A 139 -18.24 12.43 -29.51
CA ASP A 139 -19.37 11.62 -29.99
C ASP A 139 -19.26 11.19 -31.47
N ASP A 140 -18.29 11.72 -32.21
CA ASP A 140 -18.11 11.50 -33.64
C ASP A 140 -17.39 10.18 -34.00
N CYS A 141 -17.08 9.35 -33.01
CA CYS A 141 -16.33 8.09 -33.17
C CYS A 141 -17.04 6.92 -32.47
N ILE A 142 -17.07 5.75 -33.15
CA ILE A 142 -17.50 4.48 -32.55
C ILE A 142 -16.36 3.93 -31.70
N PHE A 143 -16.63 3.65 -30.42
CA PHE A 143 -15.69 2.94 -29.57
C PHE A 143 -15.80 1.43 -29.80
N ASN A 144 -14.83 0.87 -30.53
CA ASN A 144 -14.69 -0.58 -30.71
C ASN A 144 -13.23 -1.01 -30.56
N ILE A 145 -12.95 -1.86 -29.58
CA ILE A 145 -11.64 -2.42 -29.27
C ILE A 145 -11.70 -3.95 -29.14
N SER A 146 -12.69 -4.60 -29.76
CA SER A 146 -12.98 -6.03 -29.65
C SER A 146 -11.81 -6.94 -30.01
N ASP A 147 -10.99 -6.51 -30.97
CA ASP A 147 -9.89 -7.30 -31.52
C ASP A 147 -8.57 -7.06 -30.75
N SER A 148 -8.60 -6.21 -29.74
CA SER A 148 -7.43 -5.97 -28.88
C SER A 148 -7.25 -7.09 -27.85
N SER A 149 -6.05 -7.19 -27.29
CA SER A 149 -5.71 -8.23 -26.29
C SER A 149 -5.62 -7.67 -24.87
N ILE A 150 -6.33 -6.57 -24.59
CA ILE A 150 -6.23 -5.84 -23.32
C ILE A 150 -6.89 -6.59 -22.16
N SER A 151 -6.36 -6.39 -20.95
CA SER A 151 -6.89 -6.97 -19.71
C SER A 151 -7.47 -5.92 -18.75
N GLU A 152 -7.11 -4.65 -18.90
CA GLU A 152 -7.60 -3.55 -18.07
C GLU A 152 -8.11 -2.36 -18.91
N LEU A 153 -9.26 -1.80 -18.51
CA LEU A 153 -9.86 -0.64 -19.15
C LEU A 153 -10.39 0.37 -18.12
N PHE A 154 -10.03 1.64 -18.30
CA PHE A 154 -10.43 2.76 -17.45
C PHE A 154 -11.11 3.83 -18.29
N ILE A 155 -12.35 4.20 -17.96
CA ILE A 155 -13.16 5.12 -18.77
C ILE A 155 -13.67 6.28 -17.92
N VAL A 156 -13.26 7.50 -18.25
CA VAL A 156 -13.73 8.75 -17.63
C VAL A 156 -14.04 9.76 -18.73
N THR A 157 -15.29 9.79 -19.19
CA THR A 157 -15.67 10.64 -20.33
C THR A 157 -16.98 11.40 -20.13
N GLY A 158 -17.52 11.45 -18.90
CA GLY A 158 -18.71 12.23 -18.58
C GLY A 158 -19.98 11.81 -19.35
N ASN A 159 -20.18 10.51 -19.55
CA ASN A 159 -21.29 9.87 -20.28
C ASN A 159 -21.33 10.05 -21.81
N LYS A 160 -20.28 10.59 -22.43
CA LYS A 160 -20.20 10.73 -23.90
C LYS A 160 -19.93 9.40 -24.62
N LEU A 161 -19.04 8.57 -24.07
CA LEU A 161 -18.66 7.30 -24.70
C LEU A 161 -19.78 6.27 -24.57
N LYS A 162 -20.27 5.80 -25.72
CA LYS A 162 -21.26 4.72 -25.83
C LYS A 162 -20.55 3.39 -26.06
N ILE A 163 -20.67 2.48 -25.08
CA ILE A 163 -20.21 1.10 -25.21
C ILE A 163 -21.35 0.28 -25.80
N ILE A 164 -21.09 -0.41 -26.91
CA ILE A 164 -22.05 -1.31 -27.56
C ILE A 164 -21.67 -2.77 -27.29
N SER A 165 -22.64 -3.67 -27.36
CA SER A 165 -22.37 -5.11 -27.17
C SER A 165 -21.37 -5.61 -28.23
N GLY A 166 -20.39 -6.42 -27.79
CA GLY A 166 -19.32 -6.93 -28.64
C GLY A 166 -18.17 -5.94 -28.92
N SER A 167 -18.23 -4.69 -28.45
CA SER A 167 -17.14 -3.70 -28.68
C SER A 167 -15.93 -3.86 -27.76
N LEU A 168 -16.01 -4.72 -26.75
CA LEU A 168 -14.95 -4.96 -25.77
C LEU A 168 -14.38 -6.37 -25.97
N PRO A 169 -13.06 -6.56 -25.77
CA PRO A 169 -12.44 -7.86 -25.98
C PRO A 169 -12.76 -8.82 -24.84
N ASN A 170 -12.85 -10.12 -25.17
CA ASN A 170 -13.07 -11.19 -24.21
C ASN A 170 -11.82 -11.50 -23.34
N THR A 171 -10.73 -10.76 -23.51
CA THR A 171 -9.56 -10.80 -22.62
C THR A 171 -9.66 -9.81 -21.46
N LEU A 172 -10.68 -8.95 -21.44
CA LEU A 172 -10.83 -7.89 -20.45
C LEU A 172 -11.23 -8.46 -19.08
N GLU A 173 -10.37 -8.30 -18.07
CA GLU A 173 -10.58 -8.85 -16.72
C GLU A 173 -10.96 -7.77 -15.70
N LYS A 174 -10.48 -6.54 -15.88
CA LYS A 174 -10.68 -5.44 -14.95
C LYS A 174 -11.18 -4.19 -15.65
N ILE A 175 -12.23 -3.58 -15.11
CA ILE A 175 -12.83 -2.40 -15.72
C ILE A 175 -13.18 -1.34 -14.69
N THR A 176 -12.86 -0.08 -14.98
CA THR A 176 -13.29 1.08 -14.19
C THR A 176 -14.09 2.01 -15.09
N ILE A 177 -15.34 2.29 -14.71
CA ILE A 177 -16.26 3.08 -15.54
C ILE A 177 -16.89 4.20 -14.73
N TYR A 178 -16.74 5.42 -15.26
CA TYR A 178 -17.42 6.63 -14.79
C TYR A 178 -18.51 7.12 -15.76
N ASN A 179 -19.03 6.22 -16.58
CA ASN A 179 -20.03 6.46 -17.61
C ASN A 179 -21.27 5.60 -17.40
N ARG A 180 -22.37 6.01 -18.03
CA ARG A 180 -23.60 5.22 -18.13
C ARG A 180 -23.34 3.95 -18.95
N LEU A 181 -23.92 2.85 -18.50
CA LEU A 181 -23.90 1.55 -19.16
C LEU A 181 -25.31 1.12 -19.56
N ASN A 182 -25.38 0.46 -20.70
CA ASN A 182 -26.53 -0.36 -21.09
C ASN A 182 -26.34 -1.79 -20.57
N ASP A 183 -27.41 -2.57 -20.55
CA ASP A 183 -27.38 -3.99 -20.21
C ASP A 183 -26.64 -4.83 -21.29
N TYR A 184 -26.01 -5.91 -20.86
CA TYR A 184 -25.32 -6.90 -21.71
C TYR A 184 -24.19 -6.35 -22.61
N VAL A 185 -23.58 -5.22 -22.23
CA VAL A 185 -22.44 -4.64 -22.98
C VAL A 185 -21.07 -5.10 -22.49
N LEU A 186 -20.97 -5.58 -21.24
CA LEU A 186 -19.72 -6.00 -20.65
C LEU A 186 -19.44 -7.50 -20.92
N PRO A 187 -18.20 -7.88 -21.27
CA PRO A 187 -17.87 -9.27 -21.55
C PRO A 187 -17.81 -10.11 -20.26
N ASN A 188 -18.14 -11.40 -20.37
CA ASN A 188 -18.09 -12.38 -19.26
C ASN A 188 -16.65 -12.78 -18.84
N SER A 189 -15.64 -12.09 -19.36
CA SER A 189 -14.26 -12.20 -18.87
C SER A 189 -13.99 -11.30 -17.66
N VAL A 190 -14.81 -10.26 -17.45
CA VAL A 190 -14.59 -9.27 -16.38
C VAL A 190 -14.80 -9.90 -15.01
N ARG A 191 -13.79 -9.77 -14.14
CA ARG A 191 -13.77 -10.29 -12.75
C ARG A 191 -13.80 -9.18 -11.71
N THR A 192 -13.24 -8.01 -12.01
CA THR A 192 -13.18 -6.88 -11.06
C THR A 192 -13.67 -5.61 -11.73
N MET A 193 -14.56 -4.89 -11.05
CA MET A 193 -15.15 -3.67 -11.58
C MET A 193 -15.19 -2.56 -10.53
N LYS A 194 -14.85 -1.35 -10.95
CA LYS A 194 -15.22 -0.11 -10.26
C LYS A 194 -16.22 0.65 -11.11
N PHE A 195 -17.37 0.99 -10.53
CA PHE A 195 -18.47 1.64 -11.22
C PHE A 195 -18.95 2.87 -10.46
N ASP A 196 -18.93 4.02 -11.11
CA ASP A 196 -19.36 5.29 -10.54
C ASP A 196 -20.07 6.14 -11.60
N CYS A 197 -21.40 6.05 -11.63
CA CYS A 197 -22.20 6.85 -12.56
C CYS A 197 -23.36 7.54 -11.81
N ARG A 198 -23.40 8.87 -11.91
CA ARG A 198 -24.38 9.71 -11.20
C ARG A 198 -25.84 9.35 -11.50
N ASN A 199 -26.14 8.98 -12.75
CA ASN A 199 -27.51 8.72 -13.20
C ASN A 199 -27.61 7.36 -13.92
N GLN A 200 -27.22 6.29 -13.23
CA GLN A 200 -27.39 4.91 -13.68
C GLN A 200 -28.52 4.22 -12.92
N GLN A 201 -29.44 3.59 -13.65
CA GLN A 201 -30.37 2.62 -13.08
C GLN A 201 -29.71 1.24 -13.00
N PHE A 202 -29.90 0.55 -11.88
CA PHE A 202 -29.38 -0.80 -11.67
C PHE A 202 -30.44 -1.82 -12.07
N ILE A 203 -30.18 -2.56 -13.13
CA ILE A 203 -31.07 -3.57 -13.71
C ILE A 203 -30.31 -4.89 -13.91
N SER A 204 -31.06 -6.00 -14.03
CA SER A 204 -30.47 -7.29 -14.39
C SER A 204 -29.77 -7.18 -15.74
N GLY A 205 -28.60 -7.81 -15.87
CA GLY A 205 -27.77 -7.77 -17.08
C GLY A 205 -26.83 -6.56 -17.18
N LEU A 206 -26.90 -5.58 -16.27
CA LEU A 206 -25.97 -4.44 -16.27
C LEU A 206 -24.52 -4.85 -16.00
N PHE A 207 -24.33 -5.79 -15.08
CA PHE A 207 -23.03 -6.34 -14.70
C PHE A 207 -22.90 -7.79 -15.18
N PRO A 208 -21.70 -8.24 -15.62
CA PRO A 208 -21.52 -9.59 -16.14
C PRO A 208 -21.56 -10.63 -15.02
N GLN A 209 -22.04 -11.84 -15.32
CA GLN A 209 -22.20 -12.92 -14.33
C GLN A 209 -20.86 -13.47 -13.81
N SER A 210 -19.79 -13.19 -14.52
CA SER A 210 -18.41 -13.54 -14.17
C SER A 210 -17.80 -12.66 -13.08
N LEU A 211 -18.45 -11.54 -12.74
CA LEU A 211 -17.92 -10.52 -11.86
C LEU A 211 -17.78 -11.04 -10.44
N GLU A 212 -16.59 -10.91 -9.85
CA GLU A 212 -16.30 -11.39 -8.50
C GLU A 212 -16.19 -10.26 -7.47
N SER A 213 -15.71 -9.09 -7.89
CA SER A 213 -15.49 -7.92 -7.02
C SER A 213 -16.04 -6.66 -7.68
N LEU A 214 -16.89 -5.94 -6.94
CA LEU A 214 -17.49 -4.69 -7.37
C LEU A 214 -17.28 -3.58 -6.33
N GLU A 215 -16.66 -2.48 -6.75
CA GLU A 215 -16.71 -1.19 -6.05
C GLU A 215 -17.75 -0.32 -6.74
N LEU A 216 -18.84 -0.01 -6.04
CA LEU A 216 -20.00 0.66 -6.58
C LEU A 216 -20.27 1.96 -5.83
N ALA A 217 -20.18 3.08 -6.54
CA ALA A 217 -20.63 4.38 -6.06
C ALA A 217 -22.09 4.61 -6.45
N MET A 218 -22.97 4.65 -5.45
CA MET A 218 -24.40 4.90 -5.62
C MET A 218 -24.73 6.38 -5.49
N HIS A 219 -25.57 6.85 -6.42
CA HIS A 219 -26.02 8.23 -6.48
C HIS A 219 -27.55 8.31 -6.43
N LEU A 220 -28.23 8.28 -7.57
CA LEU A 220 -29.66 8.59 -7.62
C LEU A 220 -30.57 7.38 -7.48
N HIS A 221 -30.17 6.21 -7.98
CA HIS A 221 -31.03 5.02 -8.05
C HIS A 221 -30.65 3.97 -7.01
N PRO A 222 -31.61 3.36 -6.30
CA PRO A 222 -31.34 2.28 -5.37
C PRO A 222 -31.03 0.97 -6.10
N LEU A 223 -30.39 0.04 -5.39
CA LEU A 223 -30.27 -1.34 -5.86
C LEU A 223 -31.63 -2.03 -5.76
N VAL A 224 -32.06 -2.67 -6.84
CA VAL A 224 -33.27 -3.51 -6.86
C VAL A 224 -32.88 -4.99 -6.78
N GLU A 225 -33.84 -5.84 -6.45
CA GLU A 225 -33.64 -7.28 -6.41
C GLU A 225 -33.05 -7.80 -7.74
N ASN A 226 -32.08 -8.71 -7.67
CA ASN A 226 -31.41 -9.32 -8.82
C ASN A 226 -30.63 -8.34 -9.74
N SER A 227 -30.38 -7.10 -9.31
CA SER A 227 -29.58 -6.13 -10.08
C SER A 227 -28.06 -6.37 -10.02
N LEU A 228 -27.58 -7.10 -9.01
CA LEU A 228 -26.18 -7.49 -8.86
C LEU A 228 -25.97 -8.98 -9.18
N PRO A 229 -24.85 -9.35 -9.80
CA PRO A 229 -24.52 -10.75 -10.06
C PRO A 229 -24.05 -11.44 -8.78
N ASN A 230 -23.69 -12.72 -8.87
CA ASN A 230 -23.06 -13.43 -7.76
C ASN A 230 -21.65 -12.90 -7.49
N LEU A 231 -21.51 -12.08 -6.44
CA LEU A 231 -20.26 -11.42 -6.07
C LEU A 231 -19.59 -12.11 -4.88
N LYS A 232 -18.25 -12.13 -4.85
CA LYS A 232 -17.46 -12.47 -3.66
C LYS A 232 -17.23 -11.23 -2.79
N SER A 233 -17.05 -10.06 -3.39
CA SER A 233 -16.76 -8.81 -2.69
C SER A 233 -17.61 -7.67 -3.23
N LEU A 234 -18.24 -6.92 -2.33
CA LEU A 234 -18.99 -5.72 -2.66
C LEU A 234 -18.56 -4.57 -1.75
N HIS A 235 -18.09 -3.49 -2.37
CA HIS A 235 -17.80 -2.23 -1.70
C HIS A 235 -18.78 -1.18 -2.19
N LEU A 236 -19.58 -0.65 -1.27
CA LEU A 236 -20.57 0.38 -1.53
C LEU A 236 -20.07 1.72 -1.00
N SER A 237 -20.06 2.73 -1.88
CA SER A 237 -19.89 4.15 -1.53
C SER A 237 -21.11 4.96 -1.99
N SER A 238 -21.39 6.08 -1.33
CA SER A 238 -22.50 6.94 -1.72
C SER A 238 -22.13 8.42 -1.59
N TYR A 239 -22.46 9.18 -2.64
CA TYR A 239 -22.29 10.63 -2.68
C TYR A 239 -23.62 11.38 -2.55
N ASN A 240 -24.74 10.67 -2.54
CA ASN A 240 -26.07 11.26 -2.41
C ASN A 240 -26.61 11.03 -0.98
N PRO A 241 -27.05 12.09 -0.27
CA PRO A 241 -27.62 11.96 1.06
C PRO A 241 -28.86 11.07 1.17
N THR A 242 -29.55 10.75 0.06
CA THR A 242 -30.82 10.02 0.08
C THR A 242 -30.72 8.55 -0.37
N SER A 243 -29.56 8.06 -0.81
CA SER A 243 -29.43 6.67 -1.27
C SER A 243 -29.60 5.68 -0.11
N ILE A 244 -30.60 4.81 -0.18
CA ILE A 244 -30.84 3.73 0.77
C ILE A 244 -30.39 2.40 0.16
N VAL A 245 -29.79 1.52 0.98
CA VAL A 245 -29.45 0.14 0.63
C VAL A 245 -30.31 -0.82 1.43
N ASN A 246 -31.07 -1.66 0.74
CA ASN A 246 -31.77 -2.79 1.33
C ASN A 246 -30.85 -4.02 1.27
N ILE A 247 -30.48 -4.57 2.44
CA ILE A 247 -29.58 -5.75 2.54
C ILE A 247 -30.18 -6.97 1.83
N GLY A 248 -31.51 -7.09 1.78
CA GLY A 248 -32.19 -8.18 1.08
C GLY A 248 -31.94 -8.22 -0.43
N ASN A 249 -31.54 -7.08 -1.03
CA ASN A 249 -31.26 -7.00 -2.46
C ASN A 249 -29.81 -7.34 -2.82
N LEU A 250 -28.96 -7.64 -1.82
CA LEU A 250 -27.55 -7.96 -2.03
C LEU A 250 -27.35 -9.47 -2.26
N PRO A 251 -26.36 -9.88 -3.09
CA PRO A 251 -26.15 -11.29 -3.42
C PRO A 251 -25.64 -12.10 -2.23
N THR A 252 -26.28 -13.23 -1.92
CA THR A 252 -25.97 -14.06 -0.74
C THR A 252 -24.61 -14.78 -0.81
N SER A 253 -23.97 -14.77 -1.99
CA SER A 253 -22.64 -15.35 -2.25
C SER A 253 -21.47 -14.53 -1.69
N LEU A 254 -21.74 -13.32 -1.16
CA LEU A 254 -20.72 -12.40 -0.64
C LEU A 254 -19.87 -13.02 0.49
N GLN A 255 -18.58 -12.75 0.40
CA GLN A 255 -17.56 -13.06 1.41
C GLN A 255 -17.07 -11.78 2.11
N THR A 256 -17.10 -10.65 1.41
CA THR A 256 -16.71 -9.33 1.93
C THR A 256 -17.76 -8.29 1.56
N LEU A 257 -18.24 -7.54 2.56
CA LEU A 257 -19.19 -6.44 2.39
C LEU A 257 -18.65 -5.18 3.08
N VAL A 258 -18.48 -4.10 2.32
CA VAL A 258 -17.92 -2.84 2.82
C VAL A 258 -18.92 -1.72 2.56
N PHE A 259 -19.26 -0.98 3.62
CA PHE A 259 -20.02 0.27 3.54
C PHE A 259 -19.13 1.45 3.90
N GLU A 260 -19.03 2.45 3.01
CA GLU A 260 -18.40 3.72 3.37
C GLU A 260 -19.25 4.51 4.38
N TYR A 261 -18.60 5.49 5.02
CA TYR A 261 -19.21 6.36 6.05
C TYR A 261 -20.52 7.03 5.61
N GLY A 262 -20.68 7.27 4.29
CA GLY A 262 -21.89 7.85 3.71
C GLY A 262 -23.17 7.04 3.96
N TYR A 263 -23.11 5.75 4.28
CA TYR A 263 -24.30 4.91 4.52
C TYR A 263 -24.84 4.95 5.95
N PHE A 264 -24.36 5.87 6.78
CA PHE A 264 -24.87 6.04 8.12
C PHE A 264 -26.39 6.31 8.12
N GLY A 265 -27.16 5.32 8.58
CA GLY A 265 -28.63 5.44 8.73
C GLY A 265 -29.39 5.18 7.45
N ARG A 266 -28.72 4.64 6.44
CA ARG A 266 -29.25 4.44 5.09
C ARG A 266 -29.25 2.96 4.69
N ILE A 267 -29.29 2.09 5.68
CA ILE A 267 -29.28 0.64 5.50
C ILE A 267 -30.53 0.10 6.17
N GLU A 268 -31.32 -0.62 5.38
CA GLU A 268 -32.59 -1.19 5.79
C GLU A 268 -32.56 -2.71 5.66
N ASN A 269 -33.52 -3.37 6.32
CA ASN A 269 -33.66 -4.83 6.32
C ASN A 269 -32.40 -5.56 6.82
N ILE A 270 -31.78 -5.04 7.88
CA ILE A 270 -30.51 -5.57 8.40
C ILE A 270 -30.61 -7.03 8.85
N SER A 271 -31.78 -7.51 9.26
CA SER A 271 -32.01 -8.92 9.62
C SER A 271 -31.67 -9.87 8.48
N ALA A 272 -31.79 -9.44 7.22
CA ALA A 272 -31.40 -10.22 6.05
C ALA A 272 -29.88 -10.51 6.02
N ILE A 273 -29.03 -9.81 6.78
CA ILE A 273 -27.59 -10.11 6.86
C ILE A 273 -27.29 -11.51 7.41
N SER A 274 -28.25 -12.12 8.12
CA SER A 274 -28.14 -13.49 8.61
C SER A 274 -28.13 -14.55 7.49
N GLN A 275 -28.59 -14.22 6.28
CA GLN A 275 -28.66 -15.16 5.15
C GLN A 275 -27.29 -15.43 4.50
N PHE A 276 -26.28 -14.58 4.75
CA PHE A 276 -24.99 -14.64 4.05
C PHE A 276 -24.05 -15.66 4.71
N GLN A 277 -24.24 -16.93 4.38
CA GLN A 277 -23.48 -18.05 4.96
C GLN A 277 -21.96 -17.97 4.71
N ARG A 278 -21.54 -17.27 3.65
CA ARG A 278 -20.12 -17.16 3.24
C ARG A 278 -19.46 -15.85 3.68
N LEU A 279 -20.20 -14.95 4.34
CA LEU A 279 -19.72 -13.62 4.70
C LEU A 279 -18.72 -13.70 5.85
N THR A 280 -17.47 -13.34 5.58
CA THR A 280 -16.37 -13.40 6.55
C THR A 280 -15.96 -12.04 7.07
N THR A 281 -16.13 -11.00 6.25
CA THR A 281 -15.67 -9.64 6.51
C THR A 281 -16.79 -8.63 6.28
N ILE A 282 -17.03 -7.81 7.30
CA ILE A 282 -17.96 -6.67 7.21
C ILE A 282 -17.25 -5.40 7.70
N GLU A 283 -17.28 -4.38 6.87
CA GLU A 283 -16.79 -3.05 7.22
C GLU A 283 -17.89 -2.00 7.11
N GLY A 284 -17.83 -1.00 7.99
CA GLY A 284 -18.86 0.04 8.07
C GLY A 284 -20.06 -0.37 8.93
N CYS A 285 -19.95 -1.46 9.67
CA CYS A 285 -21.00 -2.00 10.54
C CYS A 285 -21.35 -1.00 11.66
N ARG A 286 -22.60 -1.03 12.11
CA ARG A 286 -23.01 -0.42 13.39
C ARG A 286 -23.16 -1.48 14.48
N LEU A 287 -23.18 -1.04 15.73
CA LEU A 287 -23.30 -1.95 16.88
C LEU A 287 -24.65 -2.69 16.90
N GLU A 288 -25.73 -2.06 16.43
CA GLU A 288 -27.07 -2.68 16.48
C GLU A 288 -27.20 -3.87 15.50
N TRP A 289 -26.32 -3.96 14.50
CA TRP A 289 -26.34 -5.03 13.51
C TRP A 289 -25.75 -6.33 14.03
N VAL A 290 -25.01 -6.25 15.13
CA VAL A 290 -24.18 -7.33 15.64
C VAL A 290 -25.00 -8.58 15.97
N ALA A 291 -26.23 -8.41 16.46
CA ALA A 291 -27.16 -9.50 16.75
C ALA A 291 -27.64 -10.25 15.49
N SER A 292 -27.56 -9.62 14.32
CA SER A 292 -28.00 -10.21 13.04
C SER A 292 -26.85 -10.81 12.23
N LEU A 293 -25.60 -10.66 12.69
CA LEU A 293 -24.42 -11.12 11.95
C LEU A 293 -24.43 -12.66 11.79
N PRO A 294 -24.12 -13.18 10.59
CA PRO A 294 -24.01 -14.61 10.40
C PRO A 294 -22.77 -15.17 11.13
N PRO A 295 -22.81 -16.44 11.57
CA PRO A 295 -21.73 -17.05 12.36
C PRO A 295 -20.41 -17.21 11.58
N SER A 296 -20.44 -17.05 10.26
CA SER A 296 -19.27 -17.03 9.38
C SER A 296 -18.42 -15.77 9.51
N VAL A 297 -18.94 -14.69 10.09
CA VAL A 297 -18.21 -13.41 10.21
C VAL A 297 -17.10 -13.56 11.25
N THR A 298 -15.87 -13.28 10.81
CA THR A 298 -14.67 -13.30 11.65
C THR A 298 -13.95 -11.94 11.71
N SER A 299 -14.22 -11.06 10.74
CA SER A 299 -13.60 -9.73 10.65
C SER A 299 -14.69 -8.66 10.65
N LEU A 300 -14.64 -7.78 11.66
CA LEU A 300 -15.66 -6.76 11.87
C LEU A 300 -15.01 -5.38 12.08
N LYS A 301 -15.44 -4.42 11.27
CA LYS A 301 -15.03 -3.02 11.39
C LYS A 301 -16.25 -2.12 11.59
N PHE A 302 -16.33 -1.55 12.78
CA PHE A 302 -17.33 -0.56 13.12
C PHE A 302 -17.00 0.79 12.50
N SER A 303 -18.01 1.45 11.92
CA SER A 303 -17.91 2.85 11.50
C SER A 303 -17.86 3.80 12.72
N ALA A 304 -17.50 5.07 12.50
CA ALA A 304 -17.21 6.06 13.55
C ALA A 304 -18.42 6.56 14.36
N CYS A 305 -19.54 5.83 14.37
CA CYS A 305 -20.82 6.34 14.85
C CYS A 305 -21.47 5.41 15.88
N PHE A 306 -21.07 5.56 17.14
CA PHE A 306 -21.86 5.16 18.30
C PHE A 306 -22.71 6.36 18.73
N GLN A 307 -23.85 6.58 18.08
CA GLN A 307 -24.66 7.79 18.36
C GLN A 307 -25.44 7.65 19.67
N ASP A 308 -26.04 6.49 19.91
CA ASP A 308 -26.99 6.27 21.01
C ASP A 308 -26.46 5.31 22.08
N THR A 309 -25.18 4.95 22.00
CA THR A 309 -24.55 4.00 22.92
C THR A 309 -23.36 4.61 23.61
N ASN A 310 -23.29 4.46 24.93
CA ASN A 310 -22.17 4.87 25.76
C ASN A 310 -21.33 3.69 26.27
N ASN A 311 -21.80 2.44 26.18
CA ASN A 311 -21.12 1.24 26.68
C ASN A 311 -21.35 0.05 25.73
N ILE A 312 -20.40 -0.90 25.64
CA ILE A 312 -20.62 -2.20 24.97
C ILE A 312 -20.74 -3.27 26.06
N GLU A 313 -21.92 -3.87 26.22
CA GLU A 313 -22.14 -4.93 27.20
C GLU A 313 -21.38 -6.21 26.83
N PRO A 314 -20.89 -6.99 27.82
CA PRO A 314 -20.22 -8.25 27.56
C PRO A 314 -21.10 -9.21 26.76
N GLY A 315 -20.50 -9.87 25.77
CA GLY A 315 -21.19 -10.84 24.92
C GLY A 315 -22.01 -10.23 23.77
N VAL A 316 -22.12 -8.90 23.67
CA VAL A 316 -22.77 -8.25 22.51
C VAL A 316 -22.04 -8.59 21.22
N ILE A 317 -20.70 -8.47 21.21
CA ILE A 317 -19.88 -8.86 20.05
C ILE A 317 -19.70 -10.39 20.06
N PRO A 318 -20.04 -11.11 18.98
CA PRO A 318 -19.93 -12.57 18.91
C PRO A 318 -18.49 -13.07 19.10
N SER A 319 -18.36 -14.23 19.71
CA SER A 319 -17.08 -14.93 19.86
C SER A 319 -16.51 -15.46 18.54
N THR A 320 -17.23 -15.35 17.42
CA THR A 320 -16.69 -15.65 16.08
C THR A 320 -15.69 -14.60 15.60
N ILE A 321 -15.71 -13.39 16.16
CA ILE A 321 -14.87 -12.27 15.72
C ILE A 321 -13.42 -12.47 16.17
N THR A 322 -12.49 -12.51 15.21
CA THR A 322 -11.03 -12.61 15.43
C THR A 322 -10.30 -11.31 15.08
N ASN A 323 -10.84 -10.52 14.14
CA ASN A 323 -10.31 -9.21 13.76
C ASN A 323 -11.36 -8.15 14.06
N LEU A 324 -11.04 -7.22 14.97
CA LEU A 324 -11.97 -6.19 15.43
C LEU A 324 -11.37 -4.79 15.27
N TYR A 325 -12.10 -3.90 14.61
CA TYR A 325 -11.69 -2.53 14.37
C TYR A 325 -12.79 -1.55 14.78
N PHE A 326 -12.43 -0.58 15.61
CA PHE A 326 -13.26 0.55 15.98
C PHE A 326 -12.71 1.84 15.36
N ALA A 327 -13.43 2.42 14.39
CA ALA A 327 -12.97 3.61 13.67
C ALA A 327 -13.00 4.91 14.48
N ASP A 328 -13.98 5.06 15.38
CA ASP A 328 -14.00 6.08 16.42
C ASP A 328 -14.94 5.60 17.53
N ILE A 329 -14.38 5.25 18.69
CA ILE A 329 -15.13 4.79 19.87
C ILE A 329 -15.19 5.87 20.96
N GLY A 330 -14.90 7.14 20.62
CA GLY A 330 -14.76 8.22 21.60
C GLY A 330 -16.00 8.56 22.43
N LYS A 331 -17.15 7.93 22.20
CA LYS A 331 -18.35 8.07 23.06
C LYS A 331 -18.63 6.84 23.93
N VAL A 332 -17.89 5.75 23.73
CA VAL A 332 -18.17 4.46 24.33
C VAL A 332 -17.06 4.05 25.31
N LYS A 333 -17.43 3.74 26.55
CA LYS A 333 -16.53 3.13 27.55
C LYS A 333 -16.47 1.63 27.30
N LEU A 334 -15.26 1.08 27.28
CA LEU A 334 -15.03 -0.36 27.23
C LEU A 334 -14.88 -0.90 28.66
N GLN A 335 -15.48 -2.05 28.92
CA GLN A 335 -15.37 -2.80 30.16
C GLN A 335 -14.85 -4.21 29.90
N SER A 336 -14.47 -4.93 30.96
CA SER A 336 -14.08 -6.34 30.85
C SER A 336 -15.20 -7.13 30.18
N GLY A 337 -14.86 -7.90 29.15
CA GLY A 337 -15.82 -8.67 28.35
C GLY A 337 -16.49 -7.92 27.19
N SER A 338 -16.34 -6.58 27.07
CA SER A 338 -16.82 -5.83 25.88
C SER A 338 -16.19 -6.33 24.58
N ILE A 339 -14.94 -6.81 24.65
CA ILE A 339 -14.20 -7.38 23.53
C ILE A 339 -14.12 -8.90 23.72
N PRO A 340 -14.51 -9.72 22.73
CA PRO A 340 -14.48 -11.18 22.86
C PRO A 340 -13.06 -11.74 23.00
N SER A 341 -12.90 -12.82 23.76
CA SER A 341 -11.61 -13.51 23.97
C SER A 341 -11.02 -14.15 22.71
N SER A 342 -11.84 -14.34 21.67
CA SER A 342 -11.44 -14.82 20.35
C SER A 342 -10.69 -13.78 19.51
N VAL A 343 -10.76 -12.50 19.86
CA VAL A 343 -10.06 -11.43 19.13
C VAL A 343 -8.54 -11.65 19.18
N ARG A 344 -7.90 -11.58 18.01
CA ARG A 344 -6.45 -11.68 17.79
C ARG A 344 -5.86 -10.36 17.30
N LYS A 345 -6.61 -9.62 16.48
CA LYS A 345 -6.23 -8.30 16.00
C LYS A 345 -7.25 -7.27 16.44
N LEU A 346 -6.80 -6.29 17.21
CA LEU A 346 -7.64 -5.25 17.77
C LEU A 346 -7.11 -3.87 17.36
N THR A 347 -7.97 -3.06 16.77
CA THR A 347 -7.71 -1.64 16.54
C THR A 347 -8.79 -0.79 17.19
N ILE A 348 -8.39 0.12 18.07
CA ILE A 348 -9.27 1.05 18.77
C ILE A 348 -8.85 2.47 18.43
N LEU A 349 -9.71 3.22 17.75
CA LEU A 349 -9.43 4.62 17.43
C LEU A 349 -10.31 5.59 18.21
N GLY A 350 -9.75 6.75 18.57
CA GLY A 350 -10.49 7.86 19.16
C GLY A 350 -10.93 7.66 20.61
N TYR A 351 -10.39 6.65 21.32
CA TYR A 351 -10.80 6.29 22.68
C TYR A 351 -10.46 7.39 23.69
N LYS A 352 -11.41 7.73 24.57
CA LYS A 352 -11.29 8.86 25.52
C LYS A 352 -11.32 8.47 27.00
N TYR A 353 -11.75 7.25 27.33
CA TYR A 353 -11.90 6.79 28.71
C TYR A 353 -10.63 6.08 29.18
N ASP A 354 -10.43 6.00 30.48
CA ASP A 354 -9.33 5.19 31.03
C ASP A 354 -9.54 3.71 30.68
N LEU A 355 -8.44 3.04 30.38
CA LEU A 355 -8.45 1.61 30.06
C LEU A 355 -8.08 0.84 31.32
N GLU A 356 -8.98 -0.01 31.81
CA GLU A 356 -8.73 -0.83 33.01
C GLU A 356 -8.02 -2.14 32.62
N ALA A 357 -7.29 -2.75 33.56
CA ALA A 357 -6.66 -4.05 33.35
C ALA A 357 -7.73 -5.11 33.02
N GLY A 358 -7.44 -5.99 32.06
CA GLY A 358 -8.38 -7.04 31.63
C GLY A 358 -9.45 -6.62 30.61
N VAL A 359 -9.58 -5.32 30.29
CA VAL A 359 -10.49 -4.87 29.21
C VAL A 359 -10.05 -5.40 27.84
N ILE A 360 -8.74 -5.43 27.60
CA ILE A 360 -8.16 -6.04 26.40
C ILE A 360 -7.98 -7.54 26.66
N PRO A 361 -8.56 -8.45 25.85
CA PRO A 361 -8.47 -9.88 26.12
C PRO A 361 -7.07 -10.44 25.90
N ILE A 362 -6.71 -11.46 26.68
CA ILE A 362 -5.41 -12.15 26.57
C ILE A 362 -5.19 -12.88 25.23
N GLY A 363 -6.22 -13.01 24.39
CA GLY A 363 -6.06 -13.54 23.03
C GLY A 363 -5.38 -12.58 22.05
N VAL A 364 -5.31 -11.28 22.35
CA VAL A 364 -4.87 -10.25 21.40
C VAL A 364 -3.37 -10.34 21.13
N LYS A 365 -3.01 -10.41 19.84
CA LYS A 365 -1.62 -10.47 19.33
C LYS A 365 -1.18 -9.17 18.68
N GLU A 366 -2.09 -8.52 17.94
CA GLU A 366 -1.88 -7.22 17.34
C GLU A 366 -2.81 -6.21 17.99
N PHE A 367 -2.26 -5.20 18.65
CA PHE A 367 -3.03 -4.17 19.32
C PHE A 367 -2.63 -2.78 18.84
N TYR A 368 -3.58 -2.05 18.24
CA TYR A 368 -3.43 -0.64 17.92
C TYR A 368 -4.46 0.18 18.69
N ILE A 369 -4.00 1.19 19.42
CA ILE A 369 -4.86 2.18 20.06
C ILE A 369 -4.47 3.62 19.71
N LEU A 370 -5.47 4.46 19.43
CA LEU A 370 -5.36 5.92 19.32
C LEU A 370 -6.17 6.57 20.45
N LEU A 371 -5.46 7.20 21.39
CA LEU A 371 -6.01 7.81 22.60
C LEU A 371 -6.25 9.32 22.40
N ARG A 372 -7.39 9.84 22.87
CA ARG A 372 -7.68 11.29 22.90
C ARG A 372 -7.37 11.96 24.23
N SER A 373 -7.72 11.34 25.37
CA SER A 373 -7.62 11.97 26.71
C SER A 373 -7.47 10.99 27.88
N ALA A 374 -7.14 9.72 27.61
CA ALA A 374 -7.21 8.63 28.58
C ALA A 374 -5.91 8.39 29.36
N ILE A 375 -6.01 7.90 30.59
CA ILE A 375 -4.93 7.22 31.30
C ILE A 375 -4.72 5.84 30.67
N PHE A 376 -3.47 5.52 30.39
CA PHE A 376 -3.05 4.26 29.79
C PHE A 376 -1.85 3.73 30.56
N THR A 377 -1.99 2.59 31.22
CA THR A 377 -0.93 1.94 31.99
C THR A 377 -0.49 0.64 31.31
N VAL A 378 0.65 0.11 31.74
CA VAL A 378 1.19 -1.14 31.18
C VAL A 378 0.31 -2.36 31.47
N GLU A 379 -0.42 -2.33 32.58
CA GLU A 379 -1.31 -3.39 33.07
C GLU A 379 -2.53 -3.61 32.15
N CYS A 380 -2.89 -2.62 31.34
CA CYS A 380 -3.96 -2.73 30.35
C CYS A 380 -3.55 -3.55 29.13
N ILE A 381 -2.25 -3.76 28.91
CA ILE A 381 -1.71 -4.47 27.76
C ILE A 381 -1.54 -5.95 28.14
N PRO A 382 -2.22 -6.89 27.46
CA PRO A 382 -2.02 -8.30 27.73
C PRO A 382 -0.60 -8.75 27.39
N SER A 383 -0.08 -9.68 28.19
CA SER A 383 1.26 -10.24 28.01
C SER A 383 1.44 -11.02 26.71
N THR A 384 0.38 -11.27 25.96
CA THR A 384 0.39 -12.01 24.69
C THR A 384 0.56 -11.11 23.46
N VAL A 385 0.50 -9.79 23.62
CA VAL A 385 0.64 -8.82 22.51
C VAL A 385 2.06 -8.86 21.96
N GLU A 386 2.16 -9.09 20.65
CA GLU A 386 3.44 -9.16 19.91
C GLU A 386 3.69 -7.92 19.06
N SER A 387 2.63 -7.24 18.64
CA SER A 387 2.70 -5.98 17.89
C SER A 387 1.82 -4.93 18.54
N LEU A 388 2.44 -3.90 19.10
CA LEU A 388 1.78 -2.81 19.81
C LEU A 388 1.96 -1.48 19.07
N LYS A 389 0.86 -0.79 18.80
CA LYS A 389 0.87 0.58 18.30
C LYS A 389 0.05 1.47 19.23
N ILE A 390 0.66 2.54 19.71
CA ILE A 390 0.01 3.54 20.57
C ILE A 390 0.22 4.90 19.94
N THR A 391 -0.87 5.62 19.70
CA THR A 391 -0.84 7.02 19.24
C THR A 391 -1.68 7.88 20.18
N ILE A 392 -1.21 9.08 20.51
CA ILE A 392 -1.88 9.99 21.46
C ILE A 392 -2.17 11.32 20.78
N PHE A 393 -3.39 11.82 20.92
CA PHE A 393 -3.81 13.11 20.36
C PHE A 393 -3.28 14.29 21.20
N LEU A 394 -3.10 15.44 20.54
CA LEU A 394 -2.26 16.59 20.93
C LEU A 394 -2.55 17.26 22.29
N ASN A 395 -3.65 16.91 22.98
CA ASN A 395 -4.08 17.55 24.23
C ASN A 395 -4.12 16.59 25.43
N CYS A 396 -3.54 15.38 25.31
CA CYS A 396 -3.54 14.40 26.39
C CYS A 396 -2.34 14.60 27.33
N HIS A 397 -2.45 15.53 28.28
CA HIS A 397 -1.39 15.82 29.29
C HIS A 397 -1.18 14.72 30.34
N ARG A 398 -1.88 13.58 30.22
CA ARG A 398 -1.98 12.56 31.28
C ARG A 398 -1.30 11.23 30.97
N PHE A 399 -0.50 11.15 29.91
CA PHE A 399 0.30 9.95 29.67
C PHE A 399 1.48 9.90 30.65
N LYS A 400 1.33 9.15 31.74
CA LYS A 400 2.44 8.79 32.62
C LYS A 400 3.38 7.82 31.89
N SER A 401 4.68 7.91 32.15
CA SER A 401 5.69 7.02 31.57
C SER A 401 5.28 5.56 31.73
N VAL A 402 5.06 4.86 30.62
CA VAL A 402 4.73 3.43 30.61
C VAL A 402 6.04 2.65 30.61
N ASP A 403 6.25 1.78 31.61
CA ASP A 403 7.42 0.89 31.65
C ASP A 403 7.23 -0.31 30.71
N LEU A 404 7.56 -0.09 29.44
CA LEU A 404 7.39 -1.09 28.38
C LEU A 404 8.38 -2.27 28.50
N HIS A 405 9.43 -2.17 29.31
CA HIS A 405 10.38 -3.28 29.51
C HIS A 405 9.73 -4.51 30.14
N SER A 406 8.66 -4.31 30.93
CA SER A 406 7.88 -5.39 31.55
C SER A 406 7.05 -6.24 30.56
N LEU A 407 7.07 -5.91 29.25
CA LEU A 407 6.29 -6.58 28.21
C LEU A 407 7.20 -7.38 27.24
N PRO A 408 7.75 -8.53 27.65
CA PRO A 408 8.76 -9.25 26.87
C PRO A 408 8.26 -9.85 25.55
N SER A 409 6.95 -10.00 25.36
CA SER A 409 6.35 -10.57 24.15
C SER A 409 6.35 -9.61 22.97
N ILE A 410 6.51 -8.30 23.19
CA ILE A 410 6.44 -7.30 22.13
C ILE A 410 7.67 -7.39 21.23
N LYS A 411 7.42 -7.68 19.95
CA LYS A 411 8.43 -7.70 18.87
C LYS A 411 8.35 -6.47 17.99
N LYS A 412 7.17 -5.86 17.86
CA LYS A 412 6.95 -4.64 17.06
C LYS A 412 6.28 -3.58 17.91
N LEU A 413 6.91 -2.41 17.99
CA LEU A 413 6.41 -1.28 18.77
C LEU A 413 6.34 -0.03 17.90
N SER A 414 5.18 0.63 17.88
CA SER A 414 5.00 1.93 17.22
C SER A 414 4.42 2.94 18.20
N LEU A 415 5.13 4.02 18.46
CA LEU A 415 4.75 5.06 19.41
C LEU A 415 4.61 6.41 18.71
N GLY A 416 3.41 6.99 18.80
CA GLY A 416 3.07 8.33 18.32
C GLY A 416 2.68 9.23 19.49
N ILE A 417 3.64 9.72 20.27
CA ILE A 417 3.41 10.43 21.54
C ILE A 417 4.11 11.80 21.49
N ARG A 418 3.71 12.79 22.30
CA ARG A 418 4.49 14.03 22.51
C ARG A 418 5.11 14.04 23.91
N ASN A 419 6.33 14.57 24.03
CA ASN A 419 6.99 14.94 25.29
C ASN A 419 7.19 13.80 26.32
N THR A 420 7.39 12.56 25.88
CA THR A 420 7.71 11.44 26.79
C THR A 420 9.13 10.93 26.56
N LYS A 421 9.99 11.07 27.57
CA LYS A 421 11.28 10.36 27.59
C LYS A 421 10.99 8.89 27.88
N ILE A 422 11.17 8.02 26.89
CA ILE A 422 11.12 6.57 27.06
C ILE A 422 12.55 6.07 27.01
N SER A 423 13.03 5.53 28.13
CA SER A 423 14.41 5.05 28.28
C SER A 423 14.52 3.53 28.36
N LYS A 424 13.40 2.81 28.44
CA LYS A 424 13.38 1.35 28.56
C LYS A 424 12.38 0.75 27.57
N PHE A 425 12.86 -0.20 26.79
CA PHE A 425 12.10 -0.89 25.75
C PHE A 425 11.91 -2.38 26.08
N PRO A 426 10.92 -3.04 25.46
CA PRO A 426 10.79 -4.49 25.53
C PRO A 426 12.11 -5.20 25.13
N PRO A 427 12.54 -6.23 25.86
CA PRO A 427 13.84 -6.88 25.64
C PRO A 427 13.94 -7.64 24.31
N ASN A 428 12.83 -8.11 23.74
CA ASN A 428 12.79 -8.88 22.49
C ASN A 428 12.34 -8.04 21.28
N LEU A 429 12.46 -6.71 21.36
CA LEU A 429 11.96 -5.81 20.34
C LEU A 429 12.79 -5.91 19.05
N GLU A 430 12.14 -6.20 17.93
CA GLU A 430 12.80 -6.32 16.62
C GLU A 430 12.56 -5.11 15.71
N SER A 431 11.41 -4.44 15.88
CA SER A 431 11.04 -3.27 15.09
C SER A 431 10.47 -2.17 15.97
N LEU A 432 11.01 -0.97 15.83
CA LEU A 432 10.61 0.22 16.56
C LEU A 432 10.25 1.34 15.60
N LYS A 433 9.06 1.92 15.74
CA LYS A 433 8.64 3.12 15.02
C LYS A 433 8.29 4.22 16.00
N PHE A 434 9.03 5.32 15.94
CA PHE A 434 8.76 6.52 16.69
C PHE A 434 8.29 7.64 15.77
N LYS A 435 7.15 8.23 16.12
CA LYS A 435 6.60 9.43 15.50
C LYS A 435 6.31 10.45 16.59
N LEU A 436 7.30 11.24 16.96
CA LEU A 436 7.14 12.32 17.94
C LEU A 436 6.87 13.64 17.20
N SER A 437 6.49 14.69 17.92
CA SER A 437 6.52 16.06 17.38
C SER A 437 6.93 16.99 18.51
N GLY A 438 7.88 17.90 18.23
CA GLY A 438 8.61 18.69 19.23
C GLY A 438 10.05 18.19 19.42
N ASP A 439 10.78 18.73 20.41
CA ASP A 439 12.20 18.45 20.69
C ASP A 439 12.44 17.09 21.38
N ALA A 440 11.70 16.06 20.97
CA ALA A 440 11.79 14.77 21.62
C ALA A 440 13.01 13.98 21.11
N GLU A 441 13.82 13.54 22.06
CA GLU A 441 15.11 12.88 21.82
C GLU A 441 15.02 11.39 22.20
N LEU A 442 15.56 10.52 21.34
CA LEU A 442 15.72 9.10 21.60
C LEU A 442 17.20 8.81 21.85
N LEU A 443 17.55 8.28 23.02
CA LEU A 443 18.92 7.91 23.33
C LEU A 443 19.27 6.58 22.65
N TYR A 444 20.40 6.54 21.93
CA TYR A 444 20.85 5.32 21.28
C TYR A 444 21.18 4.21 22.29
N SER A 445 21.73 4.57 23.46
CA SER A 445 22.02 3.61 24.54
C SER A 445 20.80 2.87 25.07
N SER A 446 19.59 3.43 24.88
CA SER A 446 18.34 2.82 25.33
C SER A 446 17.84 1.71 24.40
N LEU A 447 18.33 1.63 23.17
CA LEU A 447 17.84 0.68 22.17
C LEU A 447 18.25 -0.77 22.52
N PRO A 448 17.32 -1.74 22.45
CA PRO A 448 17.63 -3.13 22.75
C PRO A 448 18.48 -3.77 21.64
N SER A 449 19.37 -4.69 22.00
CA SER A 449 20.27 -5.38 21.06
C SER A 449 19.58 -6.20 19.98
N THR A 450 18.33 -6.61 20.23
CA THR A 450 17.49 -7.36 19.28
C THR A 450 16.92 -6.52 18.14
N LEU A 451 17.06 -5.19 18.22
CA LEU A 451 16.44 -4.26 17.28
C LEU A 451 17.08 -4.37 15.89
N LYS A 452 16.24 -4.61 14.87
CA LYS A 452 16.64 -4.73 13.45
C LYS A 452 16.17 -3.55 12.62
N GLU A 453 14.99 -3.00 12.95
CA GLU A 453 14.40 -1.86 12.24
C GLU A 453 14.07 -0.72 13.19
N LEU A 454 14.56 0.48 12.89
CA LEU A 454 14.22 1.72 13.58
C LEU A 454 13.61 2.70 12.58
N THR A 455 12.40 3.18 12.83
CA THR A 455 11.76 4.25 12.04
C THR A 455 11.60 5.49 12.91
N LEU A 456 12.18 6.62 12.51
CA LEU A 456 12.04 7.91 13.18
C LEU A 456 11.31 8.89 12.28
N ILE A 457 10.29 9.55 12.80
CA ILE A 457 9.54 10.58 12.09
C ILE A 457 9.45 11.79 13.05
N TYR A 458 9.97 12.93 12.63
CA TYR A 458 10.11 14.17 13.39
C TYR A 458 10.72 13.93 14.78
N THR A 459 11.75 13.08 14.86
CA THR A 459 12.39 12.64 16.11
C THR A 459 13.90 12.57 15.91
N LYS A 460 14.69 13.00 16.90
CA LYS A 460 16.16 12.95 16.87
C LYS A 460 16.71 11.73 17.59
N LEU A 461 17.72 11.06 17.01
CA LEU A 461 18.53 10.05 17.70
C LEU A 461 19.76 10.72 18.30
N ILE A 462 19.91 10.63 19.62
CA ILE A 462 21.08 11.14 20.36
C ILE A 462 22.01 9.99 20.70
N ILE A 463 23.28 10.20 20.42
CA ILE A 463 24.33 9.24 20.74
C ILE A 463 25.00 9.71 22.02
N ASP A 464 24.58 9.09 23.11
CA ASP A 464 24.90 9.47 24.48
C ASP A 464 26.00 8.60 25.10
N SER A 465 26.51 7.60 24.39
CA SER A 465 27.61 6.76 24.84
C SER A 465 28.64 6.54 23.73
N TRP A 466 29.91 6.79 24.05
CA TRP A 466 31.04 6.63 23.12
C TRP A 466 31.52 5.17 23.05
N ASN A 467 30.98 4.28 23.89
CA ASN A 467 31.22 2.84 23.85
C ASN A 467 30.23 2.16 22.89
N VAL A 468 30.53 2.26 21.59
CA VAL A 468 29.81 1.61 20.47
C VAL A 468 30.06 0.08 20.42
N GLY A 469 30.21 -0.56 21.59
CA GLY A 469 30.62 -1.97 21.72
C GLY A 469 30.07 -2.69 22.95
N ALA A 470 29.18 -2.08 23.72
CA ALA A 470 28.52 -2.80 24.81
C ALA A 470 27.62 -3.92 24.23
N HIS A 471 27.67 -5.12 24.81
CA HIS A 471 26.89 -6.30 24.40
C HIS A 471 25.35 -6.10 24.30
N HIS A 472 24.85 -4.92 24.69
CA HIS A 472 23.44 -4.56 24.79
C HIS A 472 22.91 -3.69 23.63
N GLN A 473 23.75 -3.26 22.69
CA GLN A 473 23.36 -2.41 21.56
C GLN A 473 23.02 -3.20 20.28
N PRO A 474 22.22 -2.63 19.35
CA PRO A 474 21.91 -3.27 18.07
C PRO A 474 23.16 -3.51 17.23
N LYS A 475 23.28 -4.67 16.59
CA LYS A 475 24.44 -4.99 15.72
C LYS A 475 24.26 -4.56 14.27
N ARG A 476 23.05 -4.71 13.72
CA ARG A 476 22.69 -4.37 12.33
C ARG A 476 21.33 -3.70 12.30
N LEU A 477 21.32 -2.39 12.09
CA LEU A 477 20.13 -1.56 12.16
C LEU A 477 19.79 -0.96 10.80
N ILE A 478 18.54 -1.18 10.36
CA ILE A 478 17.93 -0.45 9.26
C ILE A 478 17.17 0.73 9.84
N MET A 479 17.65 1.93 9.55
CA MET A 479 17.07 3.19 9.99
C MET A 479 16.21 3.79 8.87
N LYS A 480 14.93 4.06 9.14
CA LYS A 480 14.00 4.75 8.22
C LYS A 480 13.71 6.12 8.81
N VAL A 481 13.98 7.19 8.07
CA VAL A 481 13.75 8.56 8.53
C VAL A 481 12.94 9.35 7.51
N ASP A 482 12.30 10.43 7.96
CA ASP A 482 11.68 11.39 7.05
C ASP A 482 12.73 12.30 6.37
N SER A 483 12.28 13.08 5.39
CA SER A 483 13.14 13.98 4.61
C SER A 483 13.70 15.16 5.40
N PHE A 484 13.19 15.43 6.61
CA PHE A 484 13.63 16.55 7.44
C PHE A 484 14.69 16.15 8.46
N TYR A 485 14.86 14.85 8.74
CA TYR A 485 15.76 14.34 9.76
C TYR A 485 17.18 14.90 9.66
N PHE A 486 17.74 14.99 8.45
CA PHE A 486 19.12 15.47 8.24
C PHE A 486 19.25 17.00 8.18
N ASN A 487 18.18 17.78 8.36
CA ASN A 487 18.30 19.23 8.51
C ASN A 487 19.10 19.59 9.77
N GLU A 488 18.94 18.81 10.83
CA GLU A 488 19.56 19.05 12.15
C GLU A 488 20.50 17.91 12.58
N ASN A 489 20.50 16.79 11.86
CA ASN A 489 21.36 15.64 12.12
C ASN A 489 22.39 15.44 11.02
N ARG A 490 23.51 14.82 11.40
CA ARG A 490 24.59 14.48 10.49
C ARG A 490 24.62 12.97 10.24
N LEU A 491 24.88 12.61 9.00
CA LEU A 491 25.09 11.25 8.53
C LEU A 491 26.37 10.65 9.14
N GLU A 492 27.41 11.46 9.26
CA GLU A 492 28.71 11.08 9.84
C GLU A 492 28.57 10.75 11.33
N ASP A 493 27.61 11.39 12.01
CA ASP A 493 27.39 11.17 13.43
C ASP A 493 26.64 9.84 13.67
N LEU A 494 26.00 9.21 12.68
CA LEU A 494 25.20 8.00 12.93
C LEU A 494 26.04 6.82 13.47
N PRO A 495 25.49 6.01 14.38
CA PRO A 495 26.19 4.84 14.93
C PRO A 495 26.62 3.84 13.85
N ILE A 496 27.75 3.16 14.07
CA ILE A 496 28.29 2.15 13.13
C ILE A 496 27.30 1.00 12.91
N SER A 497 26.47 0.68 13.91
CA SER A 497 25.41 -0.33 13.76
C SER A 497 24.38 0.02 12.69
N VAL A 498 24.25 1.30 12.31
CA VAL A 498 23.33 1.74 11.26
C VAL A 498 23.97 1.43 9.91
N GLU A 499 23.61 0.29 9.35
CA GLU A 499 24.11 -0.19 8.05
C GLU A 499 23.30 0.40 6.89
N ILE A 500 22.01 0.66 7.11
CA ILE A 500 21.10 1.13 6.06
C ILE A 500 20.28 2.31 6.58
N VAL A 501 20.28 3.42 5.85
CA VAL A 501 19.38 4.56 6.05
C VAL A 501 18.39 4.64 4.89
N LYS A 502 17.10 4.78 5.17
CA LYS A 502 16.05 4.92 4.15
C LYS A 502 15.36 6.26 4.31
N ILE A 503 15.29 7.02 3.22
CA ILE A 503 14.62 8.33 3.15
C ILE A 503 13.74 8.33 1.92
N SER A 504 12.44 8.52 2.08
CA SER A 504 11.47 8.44 0.98
C SER A 504 11.63 7.14 0.18
N ASN A 505 11.98 7.21 -1.12
CA ASN A 505 12.22 6.04 -1.98
C ASN A 505 13.70 5.64 -2.10
N ALA A 506 14.60 6.35 -1.41
CA ALA A 506 16.03 6.15 -1.47
C ALA A 506 16.54 5.28 -0.30
N GLU A 507 17.54 4.46 -0.58
CA GLU A 507 18.21 3.60 0.39
C GLU A 507 19.73 3.86 0.33
N PHE A 508 20.32 4.22 1.47
CA PHE A 508 21.75 4.51 1.62
C PHE A 508 22.38 3.42 2.46
N ARG A 509 23.47 2.81 1.98
CA ARG A 509 24.16 1.72 2.69
C ARG A 509 25.56 2.14 3.11
N ARG A 510 25.91 1.90 4.36
CA ARG A 510 27.23 2.22 4.92
C ARG A 510 28.30 1.30 4.30
N CYS A 511 29.45 1.85 3.92
CA CYS A 511 30.58 1.10 3.39
C CYS A 511 31.60 0.79 4.52
N ASN A 512 31.94 -0.49 4.75
CA ASN A 512 33.07 -0.95 5.58
C ASN A 512 33.24 -0.25 6.94
N SER A 513 32.14 -0.03 7.67
CA SER A 513 32.15 0.67 8.98
C SER A 513 32.67 2.12 8.96
N SER A 514 32.79 2.73 7.77
CA SER A 514 33.18 4.13 7.59
C SER A 514 31.97 5.09 7.68
N CYS A 515 32.23 6.40 7.62
CA CYS A 515 31.18 7.43 7.47
C CYS A 515 30.63 7.53 6.04
N LEU A 516 31.16 6.75 5.09
CA LEU A 516 30.75 6.78 3.69
C LEU A 516 29.49 5.94 3.47
N PHE A 517 28.52 6.52 2.78
CA PHE A 517 27.30 5.82 2.38
C PHE A 517 27.19 5.74 0.86
N ILE A 518 26.70 4.62 0.35
CA ILE A 518 26.40 4.43 -1.07
C ILE A 518 24.89 4.56 -1.24
N GLY A 519 24.46 5.58 -1.98
CA GLY A 519 23.05 5.83 -2.27
C GLY A 519 22.54 4.98 -3.42
N HIS A 520 21.44 4.28 -3.17
CA HIS A 520 20.69 3.52 -4.16
C HIS A 520 19.24 4.03 -4.17
N ASN A 521 18.89 4.85 -5.16
CA ASN A 521 17.49 5.13 -5.46
C ASN A 521 16.98 4.03 -6.40
N ARG A 522 15.90 3.33 -6.00
CA ARG A 522 15.37 2.18 -6.77
C ARG A 522 14.84 2.59 -8.16
N GLU A 523 14.50 3.87 -8.35
CA GLU A 523 13.90 4.39 -9.58
C GLU A 523 14.90 4.97 -10.58
N TYR A 524 16.02 5.49 -10.08
CA TYR A 524 17.09 6.07 -10.88
C TYR A 524 18.39 5.73 -10.17
N PRO A 525 19.39 5.13 -10.83
CA PRO A 525 20.73 5.21 -10.27
C PRO A 525 21.04 6.70 -10.18
N VAL A 526 21.10 7.25 -8.97
CA VAL A 526 21.86 8.48 -8.76
C VAL A 526 23.23 8.12 -9.31
N ASN A 527 23.68 8.80 -10.38
CA ASN A 527 24.96 8.51 -11.01
C ASN A 527 25.99 8.34 -9.89
N GLY A 528 26.54 7.13 -9.80
CA GLY A 528 27.12 6.58 -8.59
C GLY A 528 28.15 7.49 -7.95
N GLY A 529 27.76 8.10 -6.84
CA GLY A 529 28.66 8.78 -5.94
C GLY A 529 28.47 8.23 -4.54
N PHE A 530 29.58 8.03 -3.84
CA PHE A 530 29.54 7.98 -2.39
C PHE A 530 28.88 9.28 -1.90
N ILE A 531 27.96 9.15 -0.95
CA ILE A 531 27.57 10.26 -0.10
C ILE A 531 28.66 10.35 0.95
N GLU A 532 29.55 11.32 0.74
CA GLU A 532 30.73 11.54 1.56
C GLU A 532 30.45 12.49 2.72
N SER A 533 29.41 13.33 2.61
CA SER A 533 29.02 14.25 3.66
C SER A 533 27.51 14.46 3.79
N THR A 534 27.11 14.93 4.97
CA THR A 534 25.75 15.42 5.26
C THR A 534 25.36 16.57 4.36
N GLU A 535 26.30 17.43 3.98
CA GLU A 535 26.04 18.61 3.14
C GLU A 535 25.60 18.16 1.73
N GLN A 536 26.31 17.17 1.16
CA GLN A 536 25.92 16.54 -0.09
C GLN A 536 24.53 15.88 0.00
N LEU A 537 24.22 15.21 1.11
CA LEU A 537 22.88 14.64 1.33
C LEU A 537 21.79 15.71 1.43
N ARG A 538 22.08 16.84 2.10
CA ARG A 538 21.16 17.97 2.23
C ARG A 538 20.86 18.60 0.89
N ASP A 539 21.86 18.78 0.04
CA ASP A 539 21.66 19.30 -1.31
C ASP A 539 20.74 18.38 -2.12
N LEU A 540 21.00 17.06 -2.09
CA LEU A 540 20.14 16.07 -2.75
C LEU A 540 18.68 16.12 -2.25
N LEU A 541 18.46 16.35 -0.96
CA LEU A 541 17.13 16.49 -0.37
C LEU A 541 16.47 17.82 -0.74
N TYR A 542 17.20 18.94 -0.64
CA TYR A 542 16.72 20.29 -0.93
C TYR A 542 16.26 20.43 -2.39
N TYR A 543 17.08 19.92 -3.31
CA TYR A 543 16.73 19.90 -4.73
C TYR A 543 15.71 18.82 -5.09
N LYS A 544 15.20 18.07 -4.10
CA LYS A 544 14.25 16.96 -4.24
C LYS A 544 14.76 15.80 -5.08
N VAL A 545 16.07 15.63 -5.27
CA VAL A 545 16.69 14.60 -6.18
C VAL A 545 16.17 13.19 -5.92
N LEU A 546 15.69 12.96 -4.69
CA LEU A 546 15.15 11.69 -4.21
C LEU A 546 13.61 11.57 -4.34
N GLU A 547 12.90 12.66 -4.62
CA GLU A 547 11.44 12.74 -4.82
C GLU A 547 11.16 13.04 -6.31
N ARG A 548 10.46 12.15 -7.01
CA ARG A 548 10.23 12.21 -8.47
C ARG A 548 10.04 13.61 -9.08
N ASN A 549 10.65 13.77 -10.28
CA ASN A 549 10.65 14.90 -11.24
C ASN A 549 11.79 15.91 -11.11
N ILE A 550 13.03 15.49 -11.40
CA ILE A 550 14.14 16.45 -11.51
C ILE A 550 14.73 16.55 -12.90
N ASN A 551 14.88 17.81 -13.26
CA ASN A 551 15.49 18.33 -14.44
C ASN A 551 16.96 17.88 -14.48
N ASN A 552 17.31 17.01 -15.43
CA ASN A 552 18.66 16.44 -15.57
C ASN A 552 19.78 17.51 -15.63
N HIS A 553 19.43 18.75 -16.01
CA HIS A 553 20.36 19.88 -16.05
C HIS A 553 20.91 20.29 -14.67
N LEU A 554 20.16 20.08 -13.59
CA LEU A 554 20.62 20.40 -12.23
C LEU A 554 21.59 19.33 -11.70
N ILE A 555 21.43 18.07 -12.08
CA ILE A 555 22.29 16.98 -11.62
C ILE A 555 23.70 17.11 -12.22
N SER A 556 23.82 17.55 -13.48
CA SER A 556 25.14 17.76 -14.11
C SER A 556 25.95 18.91 -13.50
N SER A 557 25.31 19.90 -12.88
CA SER A 557 26.01 21.01 -12.23
C SER A 557 26.41 20.74 -10.78
N PHE A 558 25.88 19.67 -10.15
CA PHE A 558 26.18 19.27 -8.76
C PHE A 558 27.22 18.15 -8.66
N ILE A 559 27.57 17.49 -9.78
CA ILE A 559 28.51 16.35 -9.83
C ILE A 559 29.91 16.78 -10.36
N THR A 560 30.10 18.07 -10.64
CA THR A 560 31.41 18.69 -10.90
C THR A 560 31.76 19.62 -9.78
#